data_AF-A0A9X1S8M1-F1
#
_entry.id   AF-A0A9X1S8M1-F1
#
_cell.length_a   1.000
_cell.length_b   1.000
_cell.length_c   1.000
_cell.angle_alpha   90.00
_cell.angle_beta   90.00
_cell.angle_gamma   90.00
#
_symmetry.space_group_name_H-M   'P 1'
#
loop_
_entity.id
_entity.type
_entity.pdbx_description
1 polymer ?
#
loop_
_entity_poly.entity_id
_entity_poly.type
_entity_poly.pdbx_seq_one_letter_code
_entity_poly.pdbx_strand_id
1 'polypeptide(L)'
;MAEPASPKSRTPRAPGQIGLVACVAFGVGTTVGGGVFTLSGTAVNLAGPAAAVSYILAGIVMFLCALSFIVVSTRAGDGESGYAPVGTILGPFWRFIVMWAFYLNGATIIAYLVASFGDYFSEYFLPAAGTLAVALATTVLVTALNLGPTSLVARAETWIVGIKLGLLVLFSVWGLTELRPDDLDRPLPSGTGGIFSAAALLFTAYTGFNVITNMAGSVKNPRKTVPRAIMLTILVSGLVYLGTVLAMTASGITRFTATGVSQAAETVMGAWGGVLVAFAACLSTFSGANANVLGASEIMLRMVARGMFPRHWAGTHATATPT
;
A
#
# COMPACT_ATOMS: atom_id res chain seq x y z
N MET A 1 -26.93 -49.48 23.36
CA MET A 1 -27.19 -48.78 22.08
C MET A 1 -26.26 -47.60 22.02
N ALA A 2 -25.25 -47.66 21.15
CA ALA A 2 -24.29 -46.57 20.97
C ALA A 2 -24.88 -45.53 20.01
N GLU A 3 -24.86 -44.27 20.42
CA GLU A 3 -25.34 -43.12 19.66
C GLU A 3 -24.49 -42.93 18.38
N PRO A 4 -25.10 -42.78 17.19
CA PRO A 4 -24.34 -42.64 15.95
C PRO A 4 -23.67 -41.26 15.89
N ALA A 5 -22.35 -41.27 15.67
CA ALA A 5 -21.54 -40.06 15.54
C ALA A 5 -22.10 -39.11 14.47
N SER A 6 -22.24 -37.83 14.83
CA SER A 6 -22.74 -36.81 13.91
C SER A 6 -21.79 -36.64 12.71
N PRO A 7 -22.31 -36.38 11.50
CA PRO A 7 -21.48 -36.22 10.32
C PRO A 7 -20.67 -34.93 10.44
N LYS A 8 -19.33 -35.07 10.44
CA LYS A 8 -18.40 -33.94 10.33
C LYS A 8 -18.78 -33.10 9.12
N SER A 9 -19.25 -31.88 9.35
CA SER A 9 -19.52 -30.91 8.29
C SER A 9 -18.22 -30.68 7.52
N ARG A 10 -18.20 -31.10 6.24
CA ARG A 10 -17.12 -30.78 5.32
C ARG A 10 -17.15 -29.28 5.10
N THR A 11 -16.24 -28.55 5.74
CA THR A 11 -15.94 -27.17 5.37
C THR A 11 -15.63 -27.11 3.88
N PRO A 12 -16.13 -26.09 3.14
CA PRO A 12 -15.80 -25.92 1.74
C PRO A 12 -14.28 -25.85 1.60
N ARG A 13 -13.72 -26.65 0.68
CA ARG A 13 -12.28 -26.69 0.40
C ARG A 13 -11.82 -25.27 0.05
N ALA A 14 -10.87 -24.74 0.81
CA ALA A 14 -10.40 -23.36 0.68
C ALA A 14 -10.06 -23.00 -0.79
N PRO A 15 -10.44 -21.81 -1.28
CA PRO A 15 -10.05 -21.33 -2.60
C PRO A 15 -8.51 -21.31 -2.72
N GLY A 16 -7.99 -21.47 -3.93
CA GLY A 16 -6.58 -21.76 -4.22
C GLY A 16 -5.59 -20.96 -3.36
N GLN A 17 -4.76 -21.68 -2.59
CA GLN A 17 -3.82 -21.06 -1.66
C GLN A 17 -2.83 -20.13 -2.36
N ILE A 18 -2.66 -18.92 -1.83
CA ILE A 18 -1.79 -17.89 -2.40
C ILE A 18 -0.32 -18.26 -2.18
N GLY A 19 0.47 -18.27 -3.25
CA GLY A 19 1.91 -18.56 -3.21
C GLY A 19 2.77 -17.35 -2.82
N LEU A 20 4.07 -17.58 -2.56
CA LEU A 20 5.04 -16.55 -2.17
C LEU A 20 5.12 -15.39 -3.17
N VAL A 21 5.23 -15.70 -4.47
CA VAL A 21 5.37 -14.68 -5.52
C VAL A 21 4.16 -13.76 -5.57
N ALA A 22 2.95 -14.33 -5.49
CA ALA A 22 1.72 -13.54 -5.44
C ALA A 22 1.66 -12.68 -4.16
N CYS A 23 2.06 -13.21 -3.00
CA CYS A 23 2.12 -12.43 -1.76
C CYS A 23 3.09 -11.23 -1.89
N VAL A 24 4.28 -11.46 -2.46
CA VAL A 24 5.26 -10.39 -2.69
C VAL A 24 4.74 -9.38 -3.69
N ALA A 25 4.11 -9.82 -4.79
CA ALA A 25 3.51 -8.92 -5.77
C ALA A 25 2.42 -8.04 -5.13
N PHE A 26 1.50 -8.61 -4.35
CA PHE A 26 0.49 -7.85 -3.63
C PHE A 26 1.12 -6.88 -2.62
N GLY A 27 2.09 -7.35 -1.84
CA GLY A 27 2.82 -6.53 -0.87
C GLY A 27 3.50 -5.34 -1.53
N VAL A 28 4.32 -5.57 -2.55
CA VAL A 28 5.05 -4.52 -3.27
C VAL A 28 4.07 -3.58 -3.98
N GLY A 29 3.06 -4.13 -4.66
CA GLY A 29 2.05 -3.35 -5.36
C GLY A 29 1.26 -2.41 -4.43
N THR A 30 0.97 -2.85 -3.21
CA THR A 30 0.30 -2.03 -2.19
C THR A 30 1.25 -1.01 -1.59
N THR A 31 2.50 -1.39 -1.36
CA THR A 31 3.55 -0.53 -0.80
C THR A 31 3.82 0.65 -1.74
N VAL A 32 4.08 0.35 -3.02
CA VAL A 32 4.33 1.33 -4.09
C VAL A 32 3.09 2.15 -4.44
N GLY A 33 1.88 1.67 -4.10
CA GLY A 33 0.55 2.15 -4.48
C GLY A 33 0.32 3.66 -4.56
N GLY A 34 0.94 4.45 -3.68
CA GLY A 34 0.96 5.92 -3.81
C GLY A 34 2.01 6.63 -2.98
N GLY A 35 2.61 5.91 -2.02
CA GLY A 35 3.65 6.45 -1.15
C GLY A 35 4.87 6.98 -1.92
N VAL A 36 5.38 6.24 -2.90
CA VAL A 36 6.53 6.72 -3.69
C VAL A 36 6.17 7.90 -4.58
N PHE A 37 5.05 7.82 -5.31
CA PHE A 37 4.67 8.86 -6.26
C PHE A 37 4.48 10.22 -5.57
N THR A 38 3.79 10.26 -4.43
CA THR A 38 3.49 11.54 -3.77
C THR A 38 4.53 11.94 -2.71
N LEU A 39 5.03 10.98 -1.91
CA LEU A 39 5.90 11.32 -0.78
C LEU A 39 7.36 11.54 -1.21
N SER A 40 7.82 10.97 -2.33
CA SER A 40 9.22 11.16 -2.75
C SER A 40 9.55 12.64 -2.99
N GLY A 41 8.66 13.40 -3.65
CA GLY A 41 8.87 14.84 -3.84
C GLY A 41 8.99 15.59 -2.52
N THR A 42 8.10 15.29 -1.56
CA THR A 42 8.15 15.90 -0.22
C THR A 42 9.41 15.49 0.54
N ALA A 43 9.85 14.24 0.43
CA ALA A 43 11.08 13.77 1.05
C ALA A 43 12.32 14.49 0.49
N VAL A 44 12.39 14.69 -0.83
CA VAL A 44 13.48 15.47 -1.45
C VAL A 44 13.41 16.94 -1.04
N ASN A 45 12.22 17.54 -0.91
CA ASN A 45 12.08 18.91 -0.42
C ASN A 45 12.61 19.10 1.00
N LEU A 46 12.52 18.06 1.84
CA LEU A 46 13.00 18.09 3.24
C LEU A 46 14.49 17.75 3.35
N ALA A 47 14.93 16.67 2.70
CA ALA A 47 16.24 16.07 2.90
C ALA A 47 17.20 16.26 1.71
N GLY A 48 16.74 16.82 0.59
CA GLY A 48 17.55 16.97 -0.63
C GLY A 48 18.06 15.62 -1.13
N PRO A 49 19.34 15.54 -1.58
CA PRO A 49 19.96 14.28 -1.98
C PRO A 49 19.97 13.22 -0.87
N ALA A 50 19.97 13.64 0.40
CA ALA A 50 19.93 12.72 1.53
C ALA A 50 18.55 12.06 1.75
N ALA A 51 17.55 12.35 0.92
CA ALA A 51 16.28 11.61 0.93
C ALA A 51 16.47 10.09 0.72
N ALA A 52 17.54 9.67 0.02
CA ALA A 52 17.93 8.27 -0.07
C ALA A 52 18.24 7.66 1.32
N VAL A 53 18.94 8.40 2.18
CA VAL A 53 19.21 7.99 3.57
C VAL A 53 17.92 7.92 4.38
N SER A 54 17.00 8.86 4.16
CA SER A 54 15.67 8.84 4.79
C SER A 54 14.86 7.59 4.44
N TYR A 55 14.91 7.15 3.17
CA TYR A 55 14.27 5.90 2.75
C TYR A 55 14.89 4.67 3.44
N ILE A 56 16.23 4.61 3.55
CA ILE A 56 16.92 3.53 4.26
C ILE A 56 16.49 3.51 5.73
N LEU A 57 16.48 4.66 6.40
CA LEU A 57 16.09 4.77 7.79
C LEU A 57 14.63 4.35 8.01
N ALA A 58 13.71 4.83 7.17
CA ALA A 58 12.31 4.44 7.18
C ALA A 58 12.13 2.94 6.97
N GLY A 59 12.89 2.35 6.04
CA GLY A 59 12.90 0.91 5.77
C GLY A 59 13.41 0.08 6.95
N ILE A 60 14.45 0.52 7.66
CA ILE A 60 14.97 -0.14 8.86
C ILE A 60 13.91 -0.12 9.98
N VAL A 61 13.31 1.05 10.24
CA VAL A 61 12.25 1.17 11.25
C VAL A 61 11.08 0.25 10.88
N MET A 62 10.68 0.24 9.61
CA MET A 62 9.59 -0.63 9.18
C MET A 62 9.95 -2.11 9.26
N PHE A 63 11.20 -2.49 8.97
CA PHE A 63 11.67 -3.86 9.12
C PHE A 63 11.52 -4.33 10.58
N LEU A 64 11.89 -3.49 11.56
CA LEU A 64 11.70 -3.81 12.98
C LEU A 64 10.22 -3.96 13.35
N CYS A 65 9.35 -3.08 12.84
CA CYS A 65 7.91 -3.20 13.01
C CYS A 65 7.37 -4.50 12.39
N ALA A 66 7.85 -4.86 11.20
CA ALA A 66 7.43 -6.02 10.44
C ALA A 66 7.76 -7.33 11.17
N LEU A 67 8.88 -7.41 11.90
CA LEU A 67 9.20 -8.58 12.73
C LEU A 67 8.11 -8.85 13.79
N SER A 68 7.60 -7.80 14.43
CA SER A 68 6.48 -7.90 15.38
C SER A 68 5.20 -8.39 14.70
N PHE A 69 4.90 -7.86 13.50
CA PHE A 69 3.75 -8.31 12.70
C PHE A 69 3.86 -9.76 12.26
N ILE A 70 5.06 -10.24 11.93
CA ILE A 70 5.30 -11.64 11.56
C ILE A 70 4.95 -12.57 12.73
N VAL A 71 5.37 -12.23 13.95
CA VAL A 71 5.10 -13.06 15.14
C VAL A 71 3.60 -13.17 15.41
N VAL A 72 2.84 -12.08 15.24
CA VAL A 72 1.39 -12.08 15.45
C VAL A 72 0.67 -12.79 14.30
N SER A 73 0.97 -12.44 13.05
CA SER A 73 0.26 -12.94 11.87
C SER A 73 0.43 -14.44 11.62
N THR A 74 1.56 -15.02 12.01
CA THR A 74 1.81 -16.47 11.89
C THR A 74 0.99 -17.32 12.90
N ARG A 75 0.30 -16.68 13.84
CA ARG A 75 -0.64 -17.32 14.79
C ARG A 75 -2.09 -17.23 14.33
N ALA A 76 -2.39 -16.55 13.23
CA ALA A 76 -3.74 -16.46 12.69
C ALA A 76 -4.22 -17.85 12.22
N GLY A 77 -5.45 -18.22 12.57
CA GLY A 77 -6.10 -19.43 12.05
C GLY A 77 -6.49 -19.29 10.58
N ASP A 78 -6.94 -20.40 9.98
CA ASP A 78 -7.44 -20.41 8.60
C ASP A 78 -8.63 -19.43 8.45
N GLY A 79 -8.56 -18.54 7.46
CA GLY A 79 -9.55 -17.46 7.25
C GLY A 79 -9.49 -16.29 8.24
N GLU A 80 -8.66 -16.35 9.27
CA GLU A 80 -8.44 -15.21 10.17
C GLU A 80 -7.50 -14.18 9.56
N SER A 81 -7.71 -12.91 9.92
CA SER A 81 -6.76 -11.85 9.60
C SER A 81 -5.51 -11.97 10.47
N GLY A 82 -4.37 -11.49 9.98
CA GLY A 82 -3.10 -11.54 10.70
C GLY A 82 -3.09 -10.80 12.05
N TYR A 83 -4.07 -9.95 12.33
CA TYR A 83 -4.22 -9.26 13.61
C TYR A 83 -5.28 -9.89 14.53
N ALA A 84 -6.03 -10.91 14.08
CA ALA A 84 -6.99 -11.63 14.94
C ALA A 84 -6.36 -12.15 16.26
N PRO A 85 -5.10 -12.64 16.27
CA PRO A 85 -4.45 -13.08 17.49
C PRO A 85 -4.23 -11.98 18.55
N VAL A 86 -4.30 -10.70 18.21
CA VAL A 86 -4.22 -9.61 19.21
C VAL A 86 -5.33 -9.76 20.25
N GLY A 87 -6.54 -10.11 19.81
CA GLY A 87 -7.68 -10.27 20.71
C GLY A 87 -7.61 -11.51 21.60
N THR A 88 -6.89 -12.55 21.17
CA THR A 88 -6.68 -13.75 21.98
C THR A 88 -5.53 -13.56 22.97
N ILE A 89 -4.53 -12.75 22.63
CA ILE A 89 -3.35 -12.50 23.47
C ILE A 89 -3.61 -11.41 24.52
N LEU A 90 -4.19 -10.27 24.12
CA LEU A 90 -4.34 -9.08 24.96
C LEU A 90 -5.79 -8.83 25.40
N GLY A 91 -6.75 -9.56 24.84
CA GLY A 91 -8.16 -9.47 25.20
C GLY A 91 -9.00 -8.53 24.31
N PRO A 92 -10.31 -8.42 24.60
CA PRO A 92 -11.28 -7.78 23.70
C PRO A 92 -11.06 -6.28 23.48
N PHE A 93 -10.61 -5.55 24.49
CA PHE A 93 -10.37 -4.11 24.41
C PHE A 93 -9.27 -3.77 23.40
N TRP A 94 -8.12 -4.45 23.47
CA TRP A 94 -7.02 -4.24 22.54
C TRP A 94 -7.36 -4.64 21.11
N ARG A 95 -8.18 -5.69 20.94
CA ARG A 95 -8.75 -6.03 19.63
C ARG A 95 -9.58 -4.89 19.05
N PHE A 96 -10.45 -4.29 19.85
CA PHE A 96 -11.27 -3.16 19.42
C PHE A 96 -10.40 -1.97 18.96
N ILE A 97 -9.40 -1.60 19.76
CA ILE A 97 -8.47 -0.51 19.43
C ILE A 97 -7.73 -0.79 18.12
N VAL A 98 -7.18 -1.99 17.95
CA VAL A 98 -6.44 -2.36 16.75
C VAL A 98 -7.34 -2.35 15.51
N MET A 99 -8.56 -2.90 15.58
CA MET A 99 -9.46 -2.93 14.43
C MET A 99 -9.91 -1.53 14.00
N TRP A 100 -10.20 -0.64 14.96
CA TRP A 100 -10.49 0.76 14.64
C TRP A 100 -9.28 1.52 14.10
N ALA A 101 -8.09 1.29 14.66
CA ALA A 101 -6.86 1.90 14.14
C ALA A 101 -6.60 1.50 12.68
N PHE A 102 -6.77 0.22 12.34
CA PHE A 102 -6.64 -0.26 10.96
C PHE A 102 -7.72 0.31 10.03
N TYR A 103 -8.96 0.40 10.50
CA TYR A 103 -10.05 0.98 9.71
C TYR A 103 -9.80 2.46 9.41
N LEU A 104 -9.47 3.26 10.43
CA LEU A 104 -9.16 4.69 10.28
C LEU A 104 -7.93 4.91 9.40
N ASN A 105 -6.90 4.07 9.55
CA ASN A 105 -5.73 4.09 8.68
C ASN A 105 -6.12 3.82 7.21
N GLY A 106 -6.95 2.81 6.96
CA GLY A 106 -7.46 2.50 5.62
C GLY A 106 -8.23 3.68 5.02
N ALA A 107 -9.12 4.31 5.79
CA ALA A 107 -9.88 5.49 5.36
C ALA A 107 -8.97 6.67 4.97
N THR A 108 -7.94 6.95 5.78
CA THR A 108 -6.96 8.01 5.49
C THR A 108 -6.14 7.69 4.24
N ILE A 109 -5.72 6.44 4.05
CA ILE A 109 -5.00 6.00 2.85
C ILE A 109 -5.87 6.15 1.60
N ILE A 110 -7.15 5.80 1.65
CA ILE A 110 -8.07 5.97 0.53
C ILE A 110 -8.14 7.44 0.13
N ALA A 111 -8.37 8.34 1.09
CA ALA A 111 -8.43 9.78 0.86
C ALA A 111 -7.13 10.33 0.26
N TYR A 112 -5.99 9.89 0.77
CA TYR A 112 -4.68 10.24 0.25
C TYR A 112 -4.46 9.76 -1.20
N LEU A 113 -4.84 8.52 -1.52
CA LEU A 113 -4.65 7.95 -2.86
C LEU A 113 -5.55 8.61 -3.91
N VAL A 114 -6.81 8.90 -3.59
CA VAL A 114 -7.69 9.62 -4.53
C VAL A 114 -7.26 11.06 -4.74
N ALA A 115 -6.71 11.72 -3.70
CA ALA A 115 -6.12 13.05 -3.85
C ALA A 115 -4.88 13.02 -4.77
N SER A 116 -3.98 12.07 -4.53
CA SER A 116 -2.80 11.84 -5.38
C SER A 116 -3.19 11.53 -6.83
N PHE A 117 -4.21 10.69 -7.05
CA PHE A 117 -4.77 10.48 -8.39
C PHE A 117 -5.22 11.79 -9.03
N GLY A 118 -5.93 12.64 -8.27
CA GLY A 118 -6.39 13.95 -8.72
C GLY A 118 -5.23 14.88 -9.12
N ASP A 119 -4.14 14.89 -8.36
CA ASP A 119 -2.95 15.71 -8.66
C ASP A 119 -2.30 15.27 -9.98
N TYR A 120 -1.97 13.99 -10.11
CA TYR A 120 -1.36 13.45 -11.33
C TYR A 120 -2.26 13.57 -12.55
N PHE A 121 -3.56 13.29 -12.39
CA PHE A 121 -4.48 13.28 -13.51
C PHE A 121 -4.78 14.68 -14.02
N SER A 122 -4.98 15.64 -13.10
CA SER A 122 -5.21 17.02 -13.49
C SER A 122 -3.96 17.64 -14.12
N GLU A 123 -2.76 17.44 -13.58
CA GLU A 123 -1.54 18.07 -14.11
C GLU A 123 -1.17 17.55 -15.51
N TYR A 124 -1.31 16.24 -15.78
CA TYR A 124 -0.79 15.63 -17.02
C TYR A 124 -1.85 15.30 -18.07
N PHE A 125 -3.12 15.10 -17.70
CA PHE A 125 -4.15 14.61 -18.62
C PHE A 125 -5.37 15.53 -18.75
N LEU A 126 -5.76 16.23 -17.67
CA LEU A 126 -6.92 17.12 -17.70
C LEU A 126 -6.77 18.37 -16.81
N PRO A 127 -5.92 19.36 -17.20
CA PRO A 127 -5.63 20.53 -16.38
C PRO A 127 -6.84 21.38 -16.01
N ALA A 128 -7.86 21.41 -16.87
CA ALA A 128 -9.07 22.20 -16.65
C ALA A 128 -10.00 21.64 -15.55
N ALA A 129 -9.86 20.37 -15.14
CA ALA A 129 -10.76 19.75 -14.18
C ALA A 129 -10.44 20.11 -12.72
N GLY A 130 -9.16 20.35 -12.41
CA GLY A 130 -8.67 20.61 -11.05
C GLY A 130 -8.62 19.36 -10.14
N THR A 131 -7.62 19.31 -9.26
CA THR A 131 -7.35 18.16 -8.36
C THR A 131 -8.60 17.70 -7.60
N LEU A 132 -9.31 18.62 -6.92
CA LEU A 132 -10.40 18.26 -6.02
C LEU A 132 -11.57 17.58 -6.76
N ALA A 133 -11.95 18.10 -7.93
CA ALA A 133 -13.05 17.53 -8.70
C ALA A 133 -12.70 16.12 -9.20
N VAL A 134 -11.47 15.92 -9.67
CA VAL A 134 -10.99 14.60 -10.12
C VAL A 134 -10.90 13.62 -8.95
N ALA A 135 -10.41 14.04 -7.78
CA ALA A 135 -10.33 13.20 -6.59
C ALA A 135 -11.73 12.75 -6.10
N LEU A 136 -12.71 13.67 -6.09
CA LEU A 136 -14.10 13.35 -5.75
C LEU A 136 -14.74 12.40 -6.76
N ALA A 137 -14.54 12.66 -8.06
CA ALA A 137 -15.03 11.78 -9.12
C ALA A 137 -14.43 10.37 -9.02
N THR A 138 -13.12 10.30 -8.72
CA THR A 138 -12.42 9.03 -8.50
C THR A 138 -12.94 8.31 -7.27
N THR A 139 -13.26 9.02 -6.19
CA THR A 139 -13.88 8.44 -5.00
C THR A 139 -15.22 7.78 -5.35
N VAL A 140 -16.11 8.50 -6.06
CA VAL A 140 -17.39 7.95 -6.51
C VAL A 140 -17.19 6.73 -7.42
N LEU A 141 -16.25 6.80 -8.35
CA LEU A 141 -15.95 5.70 -9.27
C LEU A 141 -15.46 4.45 -8.52
N VAL A 142 -14.48 4.61 -7.63
CA VAL A 142 -13.96 3.51 -6.82
C VAL A 142 -15.08 2.93 -5.96
N THR A 143 -15.89 3.75 -5.29
CA THR A 143 -17.05 3.27 -4.52
C THR A 143 -18.02 2.48 -5.40
N ALA A 144 -18.36 2.98 -6.59
CA ALA A 144 -19.27 2.29 -7.52
C ALA A 144 -18.71 0.95 -8.00
N LEU A 145 -17.41 0.87 -8.30
CA LEU A 145 -16.75 -0.39 -8.69
C LEU A 145 -16.80 -1.43 -7.57
N ASN A 146 -16.74 -1.00 -6.32
CA ASN A 146 -16.82 -1.86 -5.15
C ASN A 146 -18.24 -2.38 -4.85
N LEU A 147 -19.28 -1.85 -5.52
CA LEU A 147 -20.64 -2.42 -5.48
C LEU A 147 -20.82 -3.57 -6.48
N GLY A 148 -19.89 -3.75 -7.42
CA GLY A 148 -19.91 -4.82 -8.43
C GLY A 148 -19.20 -6.10 -8.00
N PRO A 149 -19.17 -7.14 -8.86
CA PRO A 149 -18.51 -8.40 -8.56
C PRO A 149 -16.98 -8.25 -8.39
N THR A 150 -16.46 -8.57 -7.21
CA THR A 150 -15.04 -8.42 -6.83
C THR A 150 -14.07 -9.33 -7.61
N SER A 151 -14.57 -10.36 -8.29
CA SER A 151 -13.75 -11.36 -8.99
C SER A 151 -12.99 -10.82 -10.21
N LEU A 152 -13.51 -9.77 -10.88
CA LEU A 152 -12.83 -9.11 -12.01
C LEU A 152 -11.69 -8.20 -11.54
N VAL A 153 -11.87 -7.58 -10.37
CA VAL A 153 -10.94 -6.61 -9.77
C VAL A 153 -9.61 -7.27 -9.40
N ALA A 154 -9.65 -8.46 -8.79
CA ALA A 154 -8.44 -9.14 -8.29
C ALA A 154 -7.46 -9.56 -9.41
N ARG A 155 -7.98 -9.94 -10.58
CA ARG A 155 -7.13 -10.31 -11.74
C ARG A 155 -6.51 -9.07 -12.39
N ALA A 156 -7.28 -7.98 -12.53
CA ALA A 156 -6.78 -6.72 -13.06
C ALA A 156 -5.64 -6.16 -12.19
N GLU A 157 -5.77 -6.25 -10.86
CA GLU A 157 -4.77 -5.73 -9.92
C GLU A 157 -3.38 -6.32 -10.14
N THR A 158 -3.27 -7.63 -10.40
CA THR A 158 -1.97 -8.29 -10.59
C THR A 158 -1.23 -7.73 -11.81
N TRP A 159 -1.94 -7.49 -12.91
CA TRP A 159 -1.38 -6.88 -14.12
C TRP A 159 -1.01 -5.42 -13.89
N ILE A 160 -1.88 -4.67 -13.22
CA ILE A 160 -1.65 -3.27 -12.87
C ILE A 160 -0.36 -3.11 -12.06
N VAL A 161 -0.15 -3.96 -11.06
CA VAL A 161 1.07 -3.96 -10.24
C VAL A 161 2.31 -4.22 -11.09
N GLY A 162 2.26 -5.19 -12.02
CA GLY A 162 3.37 -5.46 -12.92
C GLY A 162 3.72 -4.25 -13.80
N ILE A 163 2.70 -3.61 -14.39
CA ILE A 163 2.87 -2.44 -15.25
C ILE A 163 3.48 -1.27 -14.46
N LYS A 164 2.86 -0.87 -13.34
CA LYS A 164 3.32 0.30 -12.58
C LYS A 164 4.73 0.11 -12.03
N LEU A 165 5.09 -1.11 -11.59
CA LEU A 165 6.46 -1.41 -11.16
C LEU A 165 7.44 -1.39 -12.33
N GLY A 166 7.07 -1.93 -13.50
CA GLY A 166 7.90 -1.87 -14.68
C GLY A 166 8.23 -0.44 -15.11
N LEU A 167 7.23 0.44 -15.13
CA LEU A 167 7.40 1.86 -15.47
C LEU A 167 8.27 2.60 -14.43
N LEU A 168 8.09 2.29 -13.14
CA LEU A 168 8.88 2.91 -12.08
C LEU A 168 10.35 2.42 -12.06
N VAL A 169 10.57 1.14 -12.34
CA VAL A 169 11.92 0.58 -12.52
C VAL A 169 12.60 1.17 -13.75
N LEU A 170 11.86 1.34 -14.86
CA LEU A 170 12.37 2.01 -16.06
C LEU A 170 12.85 3.43 -15.73
N PHE A 171 12.03 4.23 -15.06
CA PHE A 171 12.41 5.57 -14.62
C PHE A 171 13.63 5.54 -13.69
N SER A 172 13.63 4.62 -12.70
CA SER A 172 14.73 4.48 -11.75
C SER A 172 16.06 4.17 -12.44
N VAL A 173 16.07 3.20 -13.37
CA VAL A 173 17.28 2.80 -14.10
C VAL A 173 17.76 3.94 -15.00
N TRP A 174 16.84 4.61 -15.71
CA TRP A 174 17.19 5.74 -16.57
C TRP A 174 17.74 6.93 -15.78
N GLY A 175 17.12 7.30 -14.66
CA GLY A 175 17.64 8.39 -13.84
C GLY A 175 18.98 8.07 -13.19
N LEU A 176 19.25 6.80 -12.88
CA LEU A 176 20.58 6.38 -12.41
C LEU A 176 21.66 6.51 -13.50
N THR A 177 21.34 6.40 -14.79
CA THR A 177 22.31 6.63 -15.86
C THR A 177 22.62 8.11 -16.07
N GLU A 178 21.71 9.01 -15.67
CA GLU A 178 21.88 10.46 -15.72
C GLU A 178 22.46 11.06 -14.43
N LEU A 179 22.55 10.28 -13.35
CA LEU A 179 23.01 10.75 -12.04
C LEU A 179 24.50 11.09 -12.05
N ARG A 180 24.83 12.31 -11.64
CA ARG A 180 26.21 12.80 -11.52
C ARG A 180 26.63 12.93 -10.06
N PRO A 181 27.93 12.80 -9.72
CA PRO A 181 28.42 13.01 -8.36
C PRO A 181 28.01 14.38 -7.77
N ASP A 182 28.07 15.44 -8.59
CA ASP A 182 27.69 16.80 -8.19
C ASP A 182 26.21 16.92 -7.76
N ASP A 183 25.34 16.00 -8.20
CA ASP A 183 23.94 15.98 -7.79
C ASP A 183 23.76 15.51 -6.34
N LEU A 184 24.70 14.71 -5.84
CA LEU A 184 24.72 14.18 -4.48
C LEU A 184 25.32 15.17 -3.47
N ASP A 185 26.20 16.05 -3.93
CA ASP A 185 26.92 17.04 -3.10
C ASP A 185 26.12 18.33 -2.84
N ARG A 186 24.85 18.37 -3.27
CA ARG A 186 24.00 19.56 -3.08
C ARG A 186 23.67 19.80 -1.60
N PRO A 187 23.49 21.08 -1.18
CA PRO A 187 23.13 21.42 0.18
C PRO A 187 21.84 20.73 0.66
N LEU A 188 21.81 20.36 1.94
CA LEU A 188 20.62 19.80 2.58
C LEU A 188 19.63 20.94 2.91
N PRO A 189 18.41 20.95 2.34
CA PRO A 189 17.46 22.06 2.48
C PRO A 189 17.10 22.37 3.93
N SER A 190 16.91 21.33 4.76
CA SER A 190 16.57 21.44 6.18
C SER A 190 17.71 20.93 7.09
N GLY A 191 18.95 20.92 6.58
CA GLY A 191 20.08 20.30 7.28
C GLY A 191 19.88 18.81 7.56
N THR A 192 20.63 18.28 8.53
CA THR A 192 20.53 16.86 8.93
C THR A 192 19.20 16.50 9.59
N GLY A 193 18.50 17.48 10.18
CA GLY A 193 17.16 17.28 10.74
C GLY A 193 16.14 16.86 9.68
N GLY A 194 16.26 17.39 8.46
CA GLY A 194 15.41 17.03 7.32
C GLY A 194 15.43 15.53 7.00
N ILE A 195 16.55 14.84 7.26
CA ILE A 195 16.68 13.40 7.03
C ILE A 195 15.70 12.62 7.93
N PHE A 196 15.61 12.99 9.20
CA PHE A 196 14.72 12.34 10.17
C PHE A 196 13.25 12.70 9.93
N SER A 197 12.96 13.96 9.60
CA SER A 197 11.61 14.40 9.24
C SER A 197 11.08 13.68 8.00
N ALA A 198 11.91 13.55 6.96
CA ALA A 198 11.57 12.77 5.77
C ALA A 198 11.42 11.27 6.10
N ALA A 199 12.29 10.69 6.93
CA ALA A 199 12.16 9.28 7.32
C ALA A 199 10.84 9.00 8.08
N ALA A 200 10.43 9.89 8.98
CA ALA A 200 9.16 9.77 9.70
C ALA A 200 7.96 9.81 8.75
N LEU A 201 7.99 10.68 7.73
CA LEU A 201 6.97 10.72 6.67
C LEU A 201 6.97 9.42 5.85
N LEU A 202 8.15 9.01 5.38
CA LEU A 202 8.34 7.86 4.49
C LEU A 202 8.09 6.52 5.15
N PHE A 203 8.08 6.42 6.48
CA PHE A 203 7.69 5.21 7.19
C PHE A 203 6.34 4.68 6.68
N THR A 204 5.36 5.56 6.45
CA THR A 204 4.04 5.18 5.93
C THR A 204 4.11 4.53 4.55
N ALA A 205 5.09 4.89 3.72
CA ALA A 205 5.30 4.33 2.38
C ALA A 205 5.69 2.85 2.39
N TYR A 206 6.14 2.29 3.53
CA TYR A 206 6.51 0.88 3.65
C TYR A 206 5.41 -0.02 4.24
N THR A 207 4.23 0.52 4.56
CA THR A 207 3.16 -0.20 5.29
C THR A 207 2.41 -1.25 4.45
N GLY A 208 2.67 -1.34 3.14
CA GLY A 208 1.89 -2.18 2.23
C GLY A 208 2.01 -3.69 2.46
N PHE A 209 2.96 -4.18 3.26
CA PHE A 209 3.02 -5.59 3.66
C PHE A 209 1.82 -6.04 4.51
N ASN A 210 1.00 -5.10 5.04
CA ASN A 210 -0.23 -5.41 5.76
C ASN A 210 -1.23 -6.23 4.92
N VAL A 211 -1.20 -6.09 3.59
CA VAL A 211 -2.05 -6.92 2.72
C VAL A 211 -1.72 -8.41 2.89
N ILE A 212 -0.43 -8.74 3.09
CA ILE A 212 0.06 -10.11 3.28
C ILE A 212 -0.42 -10.65 4.63
N THR A 213 -0.40 -9.81 5.68
CA THR A 213 -0.88 -10.22 7.00
C THR A 213 -2.39 -10.42 7.00
N ASN A 214 -3.15 -9.60 6.28
CA ASN A 214 -4.61 -9.75 6.15
C ASN A 214 -5.01 -11.06 5.48
N MET A 215 -4.29 -11.46 4.44
CA MET A 215 -4.56 -12.72 3.72
C MET A 215 -3.85 -13.94 4.31
N ALA A 216 -3.19 -13.83 5.47
CA ALA A 216 -2.35 -14.89 6.03
C ALA A 216 -3.05 -16.26 6.12
N GLY A 217 -4.35 -16.28 6.48
CA GLY A 217 -5.17 -17.49 6.52
C GLY A 217 -5.49 -18.14 5.16
N SER A 218 -5.13 -17.50 4.04
CA SER A 218 -5.30 -18.00 2.66
C SER A 218 -3.97 -18.30 1.96
N VAL A 219 -2.84 -18.14 2.66
CA VAL A 219 -1.49 -18.34 2.11
C VAL A 219 -1.07 -19.80 2.21
N LYS A 220 -0.36 -20.30 1.20
CA LYS A 220 0.26 -21.64 1.24
C LYS A 220 1.39 -21.65 2.27
N ASN A 221 1.32 -22.53 3.28
CA ASN A 221 2.29 -22.62 4.38
C ASN A 221 2.56 -21.26 5.07
N PRO A 222 1.56 -20.64 5.73
CA PRO A 222 1.66 -19.27 6.24
C PRO A 222 2.89 -19.03 7.13
N ARG A 223 3.22 -20.01 7.99
CA ARG A 223 4.39 -19.97 8.90
C ARG A 223 5.73 -19.74 8.21
N LYS A 224 5.89 -20.14 6.94
CA LYS A 224 7.12 -19.93 6.16
C LYS A 224 6.96 -18.85 5.10
N THR A 225 5.79 -18.76 4.47
CA THR A 225 5.57 -17.87 3.34
C THR A 225 5.31 -16.43 3.78
N VAL A 226 4.51 -16.20 4.83
CA VAL A 226 4.21 -14.84 5.31
C VAL A 226 5.48 -14.09 5.75
N PRO A 227 6.37 -14.66 6.59
CA PRO A 227 7.61 -13.99 6.96
C PRO A 227 8.47 -13.60 5.75
N ARG A 228 8.67 -14.55 4.81
CA ARG A 228 9.46 -14.32 3.61
C ARG A 228 8.84 -13.26 2.70
N ALA A 229 7.52 -13.30 2.52
CA ALA A 229 6.81 -12.36 1.68
C ALA A 229 6.92 -10.93 2.23
N ILE A 230 6.77 -10.75 3.54
CA ILE A 230 6.91 -9.45 4.20
C ILE A 230 8.35 -8.91 4.04
N MET A 231 9.36 -9.72 4.34
CA MET A 231 10.77 -9.31 4.21
C MET A 231 11.14 -8.95 2.76
N LEU A 232 10.74 -9.78 1.79
CA LEU A 232 10.97 -9.51 0.37
C LEU A 232 10.23 -8.27 -0.11
N THR A 233 9.01 -8.02 0.39
CA THR A 233 8.24 -6.83 0.06
C THR A 233 8.96 -5.56 0.49
N ILE A 234 9.46 -5.53 1.74
CA ILE A 234 10.20 -4.37 2.26
C ILE A 234 11.49 -4.16 1.47
N LEU A 235 12.24 -5.24 1.20
CA LEU A 235 13.48 -5.16 0.44
C LEU A 235 13.26 -4.65 -0.98
N VAL A 236 12.36 -5.28 -1.74
CA VAL A 236 12.07 -4.90 -3.14
C VAL A 236 11.54 -3.48 -3.22
N SER A 237 10.59 -3.11 -2.34
CA SER A 237 10.05 -1.74 -2.32
C SER A 237 11.14 -0.73 -1.95
N GLY A 238 12.02 -1.06 -1.00
CA GLY A 238 13.13 -0.20 -0.62
C GLY A 238 14.12 0.05 -1.76
N LEU A 239 14.44 -0.98 -2.55
CA LEU A 239 15.30 -0.82 -3.73
C LEU A 239 14.63 0.05 -4.80
N VAL A 240 13.33 -0.15 -5.05
CA VAL A 240 12.56 0.68 -5.97
C VAL A 240 12.51 2.14 -5.51
N TYR A 241 12.29 2.38 -4.22
CA TYR A 241 12.26 3.72 -3.65
C TYR A 241 13.61 4.43 -3.72
N LEU A 242 14.69 3.70 -3.44
CA LEU A 242 16.05 4.21 -3.59
C LEU A 242 16.36 4.58 -5.04
N GLY A 243 16.04 3.69 -5.99
CA GLY A 243 16.20 3.99 -7.41
C GLY A 243 15.39 5.22 -7.83
N THR A 244 14.14 5.31 -7.38
CA THR A 244 13.25 6.43 -7.72
C THR A 244 13.78 7.75 -7.17
N VAL A 245 14.17 7.80 -5.90
CA VAL A 245 14.63 9.05 -5.28
C VAL A 245 16.00 9.49 -5.83
N LEU A 246 16.89 8.55 -6.16
CA LEU A 246 18.15 8.87 -6.84
C LEU A 246 17.92 9.39 -8.26
N ALA A 247 16.98 8.80 -9.00
CA ALA A 247 16.55 9.31 -10.29
C ALA A 247 15.93 10.72 -10.18
N MET A 248 15.19 11.00 -9.10
CA MET A 248 14.72 12.36 -8.81
C MET A 248 15.87 13.33 -8.52
N THR A 249 16.87 12.91 -7.76
CA THR A 249 18.06 13.74 -7.49
C THR A 249 18.80 14.12 -8.78
N ALA A 250 18.92 13.17 -9.73
CA ALA A 250 19.53 13.40 -11.05
C ALA A 250 18.81 14.49 -11.88
N SER A 251 17.52 14.75 -11.63
CA SER A 251 16.76 15.77 -12.37
C SER A 251 17.21 17.20 -12.12
N GLY A 252 17.97 17.49 -11.06
CA GLY A 252 18.32 18.88 -10.72
C GLY A 252 17.26 19.65 -9.95
N ILE A 253 16.02 19.16 -9.87
CA ILE A 253 14.93 19.85 -9.21
C ILE A 253 15.12 19.79 -7.69
N THR A 254 15.07 20.95 -7.04
CA THR A 254 15.23 21.09 -5.58
C THR A 254 13.90 21.25 -4.85
N ARG A 255 12.82 21.56 -5.59
CA ARG A 255 11.49 21.73 -5.03
C ARG A 255 10.42 21.10 -5.93
N PHE A 256 9.91 19.96 -5.47
CA PHE A 256 8.88 19.19 -6.15
C PHE A 256 7.47 19.55 -5.64
N THR A 257 6.48 19.36 -6.51
CA THR A 257 5.05 19.37 -6.15
C THR A 257 4.58 17.94 -5.81
N ALA A 258 3.26 17.75 -5.70
CA ALA A 258 2.64 16.45 -5.46
C ALA A 258 2.94 15.42 -6.56
N THR A 259 3.29 15.87 -7.78
CA THR A 259 3.59 15.01 -8.94
C THR A 259 5.10 14.84 -9.18
N GLY A 260 5.92 15.08 -8.15
CA GLY A 260 7.37 15.26 -8.28
C GLY A 260 8.12 14.17 -9.04
N VAL A 261 7.69 12.91 -8.94
CA VAL A 261 8.32 11.81 -9.70
C VAL A 261 8.15 12.01 -11.22
N SER A 262 7.00 12.50 -11.67
CA SER A 262 6.78 12.82 -13.09
C SER A 262 7.53 14.07 -13.53
N GLN A 263 7.65 15.08 -12.68
CA GLN A 263 8.46 16.27 -12.97
C GLN A 263 9.94 15.92 -13.15
N ALA A 264 10.44 15.02 -12.32
CA ALA A 264 11.79 14.47 -12.47
C ALA A 264 11.94 13.66 -13.76
N ALA A 265 10.97 12.78 -14.06
CA ALA A 265 10.97 11.99 -15.29
C ALA A 265 10.91 12.86 -16.55
N GLU A 266 10.14 13.95 -16.53
CA GLU A 266 10.10 14.91 -17.63
C GLU A 266 11.47 15.57 -17.87
N THR A 267 12.19 15.87 -16.80
CA THR A 267 13.50 16.50 -16.89
C THR A 267 14.57 15.52 -17.39
N VAL A 268 14.54 14.29 -16.91
CA VAL A 268 15.57 13.26 -17.17
C VAL A 268 15.33 12.51 -18.49
N MET A 269 14.07 12.26 -18.85
CA MET A 269 13.69 11.46 -20.02
C MET A 269 13.02 12.31 -21.12
N GLY A 270 12.62 13.55 -20.83
CA GLY A 270 11.79 14.39 -21.69
C GLY A 270 10.29 14.24 -21.41
N ALA A 271 9.46 15.05 -22.07
CA ALA A 271 8.01 15.14 -21.84
C ALA A 271 7.27 13.79 -21.85
N TRP A 272 7.67 12.86 -22.72
CA TRP A 272 7.07 11.52 -22.78
C TRP A 272 7.32 10.71 -21.49
N GLY A 273 8.45 10.91 -20.82
CA GLY A 273 8.78 10.26 -19.55
C GLY A 273 7.91 10.78 -18.42
N GLY A 274 7.66 12.09 -18.37
CA GLY A 274 6.73 12.70 -17.42
C GLY A 274 5.32 12.13 -17.54
N VAL A 275 4.79 12.06 -18.76
CA VAL A 275 3.47 11.47 -19.06
C VAL A 275 3.42 9.98 -18.71
N LEU A 276 4.47 9.22 -19.03
CA LEU A 276 4.55 7.78 -18.75
C LEU A 276 4.55 7.50 -17.25
N VAL A 277 5.32 8.25 -16.46
CA VAL A 277 5.34 8.12 -15.00
C VAL A 277 4.04 8.62 -14.38
N ALA A 278 3.42 9.66 -14.94
CA ALA A 278 2.13 10.16 -14.46
C ALA A 278 1.02 9.11 -14.69
N PHE A 279 1.04 8.43 -15.84
CA PHE A 279 0.15 7.31 -16.11
C PHE A 279 0.36 6.16 -15.11
N ALA A 280 1.62 5.81 -14.81
CA ALA A 280 1.94 4.81 -13.79
C ALA A 280 1.42 5.21 -12.40
N ALA A 281 1.57 6.49 -12.03
CA ALA A 281 1.10 7.05 -10.78
C ALA A 281 -0.43 6.98 -10.68
N CYS A 282 -1.16 7.43 -11.70
CA CYS A 282 -2.62 7.32 -11.77
C CYS A 282 -3.09 5.88 -11.66
N LEU A 283 -2.47 4.96 -12.42
CA LEU A 283 -2.83 3.54 -12.35
C LEU A 283 -2.58 2.98 -10.95
N SER A 284 -1.46 3.36 -10.33
CA SER A 284 -1.07 2.92 -9.00
C SER A 284 -2.00 3.41 -7.91
N THR A 285 -2.33 4.70 -7.91
CA THR A 285 -3.14 5.34 -6.88
C THR A 285 -4.60 4.93 -6.99
N PHE A 286 -5.11 4.78 -8.22
CA PHE A 286 -6.45 4.24 -8.47
C PHE A 286 -6.59 2.79 -7.98
N SER A 287 -5.68 1.92 -8.38
CA SER A 287 -5.70 0.50 -7.97
C SER A 287 -5.53 0.35 -6.46
N GLY A 288 -4.63 1.14 -5.87
CA GLY A 288 -4.41 1.20 -4.44
C GLY A 288 -5.63 1.69 -3.67
N ALA A 289 -6.32 2.74 -4.14
CA ALA A 289 -7.54 3.25 -3.51
C ALA A 289 -8.62 2.17 -3.51
N ASN A 290 -8.81 1.50 -4.65
CA ASN A 290 -9.76 0.42 -4.80
C ASN A 290 -9.46 -0.80 -3.90
N ALA A 291 -8.20 -1.21 -3.80
CA ALA A 291 -7.79 -2.29 -2.89
C ALA A 291 -8.00 -1.93 -1.41
N ASN A 292 -7.75 -0.67 -1.03
CA ASN A 292 -7.97 -0.22 0.35
C ASN A 292 -9.45 -0.10 0.71
N VAL A 293 -10.34 0.26 -0.23
CA VAL A 293 -11.79 0.23 0.00
C VAL A 293 -12.27 -1.19 0.30
N LEU A 294 -11.86 -2.18 -0.50
CA LEU A 294 -12.16 -3.60 -0.22
C LEU A 294 -11.65 -4.02 1.16
N GLY A 295 -10.41 -3.68 1.49
CA GLY A 295 -9.81 -4.01 2.79
C GLY A 295 -10.54 -3.37 3.97
N ALA A 296 -10.91 -2.08 3.86
CA ALA A 296 -11.64 -1.36 4.89
C ALA A 296 -13.06 -1.94 5.09
N SER A 297 -13.76 -2.29 4.01
CA SER A 297 -15.06 -2.96 4.07
C SER A 297 -14.96 -4.34 4.75
N GLU A 298 -13.93 -5.12 4.44
CA GLU A 298 -13.73 -6.43 5.09
C GLU A 298 -13.47 -6.28 6.59
N ILE A 299 -12.66 -5.29 7.00
CA ILE A 299 -12.45 -4.98 8.42
C ILE A 299 -13.79 -4.65 9.08
N MET A 300 -14.60 -3.79 8.47
CA MET A 300 -15.91 -3.39 8.97
C MET A 300 -16.86 -4.58 9.15
N LEU A 301 -16.96 -5.45 8.14
CA LEU A 301 -17.79 -6.67 8.20
C LEU A 301 -17.34 -7.60 9.33
N ARG A 302 -16.02 -7.79 9.51
CA ARG A 302 -15.47 -8.57 10.64
C ARG A 302 -15.76 -7.91 11.98
N MET A 303 -15.81 -6.58 12.05
CA MET A 303 -16.18 -5.86 13.27
C MET A 303 -17.64 -6.08 13.65
N VAL A 304 -18.55 -6.00 12.66
CA VAL A 304 -19.98 -6.26 12.83
C VAL A 304 -20.24 -7.72 13.25
N ALA A 305 -19.61 -8.69 12.56
CA ALA A 305 -19.76 -10.11 12.87
C ALA A 305 -19.29 -10.48 14.29
N ARG A 306 -18.39 -9.70 14.88
CA ARG A 306 -17.89 -9.89 16.25
C ARG A 306 -18.64 -9.06 17.31
N GLY A 307 -19.75 -8.42 16.94
CA GLY A 307 -20.58 -7.66 17.87
C GLY A 307 -19.88 -6.44 18.47
N MET A 308 -18.89 -5.87 17.78
CA MET A 308 -18.16 -4.68 18.25
C MET A 308 -18.89 -3.37 17.95
N PHE A 309 -20.10 -3.46 17.41
CA PHE A 309 -21.05 -2.36 17.28
C PHE A 309 -22.23 -2.54 18.23
N PRO A 310 -22.82 -1.43 18.71
CA PRO A 310 -24.06 -1.52 19.47
C PRO A 310 -25.12 -2.28 18.66
N ARG A 311 -25.87 -3.17 19.33
CA ARG A 311 -26.85 -4.08 18.69
C ARG A 311 -27.89 -3.37 17.80
N HIS A 312 -28.15 -2.08 18.02
CA HIS A 312 -29.08 -1.26 17.24
C HIS A 312 -28.53 -0.80 15.88
N TRP A 313 -27.22 -0.93 15.63
CA TRP A 313 -26.61 -0.66 14.31
C TRP A 313 -26.41 -1.93 13.48
N ALA A 314 -26.47 -3.11 14.12
CA ALA A 314 -26.54 -4.38 13.43
C ALA A 314 -27.97 -4.55 12.88
N GLY A 315 -28.21 -4.11 11.66
CA GLY A 315 -29.44 -4.43 10.93
C GLY A 315 -29.72 -5.94 10.96
N THR A 316 -30.97 -6.33 10.80
CA THR A 316 -31.55 -7.68 11.00
C THR A 316 -30.95 -8.83 10.16
N HIS A 317 -29.83 -8.62 9.46
CA HIS A 317 -29.10 -9.64 8.71
C HIS A 317 -27.89 -10.15 9.49
N ALA A 318 -28.11 -10.70 10.69
CA ALA A 318 -27.08 -11.41 11.46
C ALA A 318 -26.81 -12.85 10.94
N THR A 319 -27.50 -13.29 9.88
CA THR A 319 -27.45 -14.68 9.38
C THR A 319 -27.12 -14.84 7.90
N ALA A 320 -26.89 -13.75 7.15
CA ALA A 320 -26.41 -13.86 5.78
C ALA A 320 -24.89 -13.66 5.77
N THR A 321 -24.15 -14.65 5.26
CA THR A 321 -22.77 -14.49 4.82
C THR A 321 -22.64 -13.17 4.05
N PRO A 322 -21.75 -12.25 4.45
CA PRO A 322 -21.60 -11.00 3.73
C PRO A 322 -20.97 -11.30 2.37
N THR A 323 -21.72 -11.07 1.31
CA THR A 323 -21.24 -11.00 -0.08
C THR A 323 -20.62 -9.64 -0.35
#